data_AF-A0A7S3MI25-F1
#
_entry.id   AF-A0A7S3MI25-F1
#
_cell.length_a   1.000
_cell.length_b   1.000
_cell.length_c   1.000
_cell.angle_alpha   90.00
_cell.angle_beta   90.00
_cell.angle_gamma   90.00
#
_symmetry.space_group_name_H-M   'P 1'
#
loop_
_entity.id
_entity.type
_entity.pdbx_description
1 polymer ?
#
loop_
_entity_poly.entity_id
_entity_poly.type
_entity_poly.pdbx_seq_one_letter_code
_entity_poly.pdbx_strand_id
1 'polypeptide(L)'
;MMDGPSYTPLDLAENRDKRGRKENGLVELTKKFIDLLKEAVNQTLDLNEAVKTLDVQKRRIYDITNVLEGIGLIRKVSKNNIRWEGPGSKQRRARDEKRASKIQ
;
A
#
# COMPACT_ATOMS: atom_id res chain seq x y z
N MET A 1 5.09 -42.83 -40.37
CA MET A 1 6.31 -42.39 -39.64
C MET A 1 6.65 -41.01 -40.21
N MET A 2 6.50 -39.86 -39.57
CA MET A 2 6.28 -39.40 -38.20
C MET A 2 5.42 -38.12 -38.30
N ASP A 3 4.24 -38.06 -37.69
CA ASP A 3 3.59 -36.78 -37.35
C ASP A 3 3.78 -36.57 -35.85
N GLY A 4 4.90 -35.93 -35.50
CA GLY A 4 5.17 -35.47 -34.14
C GLY A 4 4.62 -34.05 -33.95
N PRO A 5 4.16 -33.65 -32.75
CA PRO A 5 3.67 -32.30 -32.51
C PRO A 5 4.83 -31.32 -32.70
N SER A 6 4.70 -30.42 -33.68
CA SER A 6 5.63 -29.32 -33.90
C SER A 6 5.48 -28.33 -32.75
N TYR A 7 6.29 -28.50 -31.70
CA TYR A 7 6.44 -27.48 -30.67
C TYR A 7 7.23 -26.31 -31.26
N THR A 8 6.50 -25.39 -31.88
CA THR A 8 7.04 -24.07 -32.22
C THR A 8 7.47 -23.36 -30.94
N PRO A 9 8.65 -22.71 -30.88
CA PRO A 9 9.13 -21.97 -29.70
C PRO A 9 8.27 -20.79 -29.20
N LEU A 10 7.08 -20.57 -29.76
CA LEU A 10 6.19 -19.45 -29.46
C LEU A 10 5.32 -19.67 -28.20
N ASP A 11 5.10 -20.91 -27.76
CA ASP A 11 4.26 -21.21 -26.57
C ASP A 11 4.96 -21.00 -25.21
N LEU A 12 6.27 -20.79 -25.20
CA LEU A 12 7.04 -20.58 -23.95
C LEU A 12 7.13 -19.11 -23.53
N ALA A 13 6.70 -18.18 -24.39
CA ALA A 13 6.87 -16.74 -24.19
C ALA A 13 5.68 -16.09 -23.43
N GLU A 14 4.47 -16.64 -23.51
CA GLU A 14 3.27 -16.01 -22.93
C GLU A 14 3.19 -16.06 -21.39
N ASN A 15 4.09 -16.80 -20.73
CA ASN A 15 4.04 -16.98 -19.27
C ASN A 15 5.15 -16.26 -18.48
N ARG A 16 5.96 -15.41 -19.14
CA ARG A 16 6.99 -14.59 -18.47
C ARG A 16 6.51 -13.18 -18.14
N ASP A 17 5.54 -12.63 -18.87
CA ASP A 17 5.07 -11.25 -18.71
C ASP A 17 4.19 -11.03 -17.47
N LYS A 18 3.45 -12.05 -17.03
CA LYS A 18 2.49 -11.93 -15.90
C LYS A 18 3.14 -11.84 -14.52
N ARG A 19 4.42 -12.21 -14.38
CA ARG A 19 5.12 -12.30 -13.08
C ARG A 19 5.84 -10.99 -12.72
N GLY A 20 6.59 -10.38 -13.66
CA GLY A 20 7.34 -9.15 -13.39
C GLY A 20 6.49 -7.91 -13.10
N ARG A 21 5.25 -7.85 -13.62
CA ARG A 21 4.33 -6.72 -13.36
C ARG A 21 3.67 -6.79 -11.97
N LYS A 22 3.53 -7.99 -11.39
CA LYS A 22 2.89 -8.18 -10.08
C LYS A 22 3.79 -7.77 -8.93
N GLU A 23 5.08 -8.07 -9.01
CA GLU A 23 6.04 -7.87 -7.91
C GLU A 23 6.31 -6.38 -7.60
N ASN A 24 6.13 -5.50 -8.60
CA ASN A 24 6.30 -4.05 -8.48
C ASN A 24 4.99 -3.26 -8.68
N GLY A 25 3.84 -3.94 -8.64
CA GLY A 25 2.55 -3.30 -8.83
C GLY A 25 2.20 -2.37 -7.66
N LEU A 26 1.54 -1.24 -7.94
CA LEU A 26 1.10 -0.29 -6.91
C LEU A 26 0.22 -0.98 -5.85
N VAL A 27 -0.57 -1.97 -6.25
CA VAL A 27 -1.41 -2.78 -5.34
C VAL A 27 -0.57 -3.51 -4.29
N GLU A 28 0.54 -4.14 -4.70
CA GLU A 28 1.40 -4.89 -3.80
C GLU A 28 2.15 -3.96 -2.84
N LEU A 29 2.66 -2.84 -3.37
CA LEU A 29 3.30 -1.80 -2.56
C LEU A 29 2.33 -1.20 -1.55
N THR A 30 1.07 -0.99 -1.94
CA THR A 30 0.04 -0.44 -1.05
C THR A 30 -0.28 -1.39 0.10
N LYS A 31 -0.34 -2.70 -0.14
CA LYS A 31 -0.56 -3.70 0.93
C LYS A 31 0.56 -3.63 1.95
N LYS A 32 1.82 -3.77 1.50
CA LYS A 32 2.99 -3.70 2.38
C LYS A 32 3.08 -2.36 3.12
N PHE A 33 2.76 -1.25 2.45
CA PHE A 33 2.73 0.08 3.06
C PHE A 33 1.69 0.18 4.18
N ILE A 34 0.49 -0.36 3.98
CA ILE A 34 -0.57 -0.38 4.99
C ILE A 34 -0.18 -1.24 6.19
N ASP A 35 0.46 -2.39 5.95
CA ASP A 35 0.92 -3.27 7.02
C ASP A 35 1.98 -2.56 7.89
N LEU A 36 2.99 -1.92 7.26
CA LEU A 36 3.98 -1.09 7.96
C LEU A 36 3.32 0.03 8.77
N LEU A 37 2.32 0.71 8.20
CA LEU A 37 1.62 1.80 8.87
C LEU A 37 0.78 1.33 10.06
N LYS A 38 0.21 0.12 10.00
CA LYS A 38 -0.58 -0.47 11.09
C LYS A 38 0.30 -0.98 12.22
N GLU A 39 1.45 -1.55 11.90
CA GLU A 39 2.44 -2.04 12.88
C GLU A 39 3.24 -0.90 13.52
N ALA A 40 3.35 0.25 12.84
CA ALA A 40 4.07 1.40 13.36
C ALA A 40 3.51 1.92 14.69
N VAL A 41 4.42 2.39 15.54
CA VAL A 41 4.09 2.98 16.84
C VAL A 41 3.18 4.19 16.64
N ASN A 42 2.10 4.26 17.42
CA ASN A 42 1.05 5.28 17.30
C ASN A 42 0.41 5.37 15.89
N GLN A 43 0.51 4.30 15.09
CA GLN A 43 0.03 4.22 13.72
C GLN A 43 0.53 5.38 12.86
N THR A 44 1.76 5.82 13.10
CA THR A 44 2.40 6.95 12.41
C THR A 44 3.64 6.44 11.69
N LEU A 45 3.74 6.66 10.39
CA LEU A 45 4.82 6.17 9.52
C LEU A 45 5.61 7.33 8.95
N ASP A 46 6.94 7.22 8.98
CA ASP A 46 7.84 8.13 8.25
C ASP A 46 7.96 7.69 6.79
N LEU A 47 7.75 8.63 5.86
CA LEU A 47 7.74 8.38 4.43
C LEU A 47 9.14 8.04 3.90
N ASN A 48 10.22 8.55 4.50
CA ASN A 48 11.58 8.20 4.10
C ASN A 48 11.98 6.82 4.63
N GLU A 49 11.49 6.40 5.80
CA GLU A 49 11.61 5.01 6.23
C GLU A 49 10.84 4.08 5.30
N ALA A 50 9.60 4.40 4.96
CA ALA A 50 8.79 3.60 4.04
C ALA A 50 9.47 3.42 2.66
N VAL A 51 10.14 4.46 2.15
CA VAL A 51 10.98 4.39 0.93
C VAL A 51 12.06 3.31 1.05
N LYS A 52 12.77 3.29 2.19
CA LYS A 52 13.87 2.35 2.43
C LYS A 52 13.35 0.93 2.66
N THR A 53 12.28 0.78 3.45
CA THR A 53 11.73 -0.54 3.81
C THR A 53 11.06 -1.23 2.63
N LEU A 54 10.36 -0.47 1.78
CA LEU A 54 9.72 -1.03 0.59
C LEU A 54 10.67 -1.10 -0.61
N ASP A 55 11.88 -0.57 -0.48
CA ASP A 55 12.89 -0.45 -1.55
C ASP A 55 12.31 0.16 -2.84
N VAL A 56 11.61 1.29 -2.70
CA VAL A 56 10.95 1.97 -3.82
C VAL A 56 11.34 3.43 -3.94
N GLN A 57 11.21 3.96 -5.16
CA GLN A 57 11.39 5.39 -5.39
C GLN A 57 10.34 6.23 -4.62
N LYS A 58 10.75 7.40 -4.11
CA LYS A 58 9.88 8.34 -3.38
C LYS A 58 8.59 8.69 -4.13
N ARG A 59 8.63 8.68 -5.47
CA ARG A 59 7.46 8.87 -6.32
C ARG A 59 6.35 7.85 -6.06
N ARG A 60 6.68 6.59 -5.80
CA ARG A 60 5.71 5.51 -5.52
C ARG A 60 5.00 5.70 -4.19
N ILE A 61 5.71 6.21 -3.18
CA ILE A 61 5.09 6.58 -1.91
C ILE A 61 4.02 7.65 -2.13
N TYR A 62 4.27 8.66 -2.98
CA TYR A 62 3.25 9.66 -3.30
C TYR A 62 2.04 9.10 -4.03
N ASP A 63 2.22 8.13 -4.93
CA ASP A 63 1.09 7.44 -5.58
C ASP A 63 0.16 6.80 -4.53
N ILE A 64 0.76 6.15 -3.52
CA ILE A 64 0.01 5.49 -2.45
C ILE A 64 -0.63 6.52 -1.50
N THR A 65 0.14 7.51 -1.03
CA THR A 65 -0.36 8.48 -0.06
C THR A 65 -1.48 9.33 -0.64
N ASN A 66 -1.40 9.76 -1.90
CA ASN A 66 -2.43 10.59 -2.52
C ASN A 66 -3.77 9.85 -2.61
N VAL A 67 -3.74 8.56 -2.93
CA VAL A 67 -4.96 7.73 -2.99
C VAL A 67 -5.52 7.52 -1.58
N LEU A 68 -4.69 7.13 -0.62
CA LEU A 68 -5.15 6.89 0.76
C LEU A 68 -5.63 8.17 1.46
N GLU A 69 -5.03 9.32 1.16
CA GLU A 69 -5.45 10.64 1.63
C GLU A 69 -6.76 11.07 0.97
N GLY A 70 -6.90 10.85 -0.35
CA GLY A 70 -8.15 11.13 -1.08
C GLY A 70 -9.34 10.33 -0.58
N ILE A 71 -9.12 9.11 -0.08
CA ILE A 71 -10.16 8.27 0.56
C ILE A 71 -10.35 8.65 2.05
N GLY A 72 -9.41 9.38 2.66
CA GLY A 72 -9.45 9.75 4.07
C GLY A 72 -9.06 8.63 5.04
N LEU A 73 -8.29 7.63 4.57
CA LEU A 73 -7.76 6.55 5.42
C LEU A 73 -6.46 6.93 6.13
N ILE A 74 -5.79 7.98 5.67
CA ILE A 74 -4.59 8.53 6.30
C ILE A 74 -4.69 10.04 6.43
N ARG A 75 -3.90 10.61 7.34
CA ARG A 75 -3.74 12.05 7.51
C ARG A 75 -2.26 12.41 7.59
N LYS A 76 -1.89 13.54 6.99
CA LYS A 76 -0.56 14.12 7.14
C LYS A 76 -0.39 14.75 8.53
N VAL A 77 0.63 14.30 9.27
CA VAL A 77 0.99 14.85 10.58
C VAL A 77 2.11 15.88 10.43
N SER A 78 3.09 15.61 9.55
CA SER A 78 4.20 16.50 9.24
C SER A 78 4.65 16.33 7.78
N LYS A 79 5.68 17.05 7.33
CA LYS A 79 6.20 16.96 5.95
C LYS A 79 6.55 15.52 5.54
N ASN A 80 7.07 14.72 6.47
CA ASN A 80 7.52 13.35 6.22
C ASN A 80 6.74 12.29 7.01
N ASN A 81 5.75 12.66 7.83
CA ASN A 81 5.05 11.71 8.68
C ASN A 81 3.56 11.71 8.36
N ILE A 82 3.01 10.51 8.18
CA ILE A 82 1.59 10.27 8.00
C ILE A 82 1.07 9.39 9.13
N ARG A 83 -0.24 9.45 9.37
CA ARG A 83 -0.90 8.63 10.38
C ARG A 83 -2.11 7.92 9.81
N TRP A 84 -2.37 6.72 10.31
CA TRP A 84 -3.57 5.95 10.00
C TRP A 84 -4.82 6.53 10.66
N GLU A 85 -5.83 6.78 9.84
CA GLU A 85 -7.19 7.17 10.23
C GLU A 85 -8.24 6.17 9.71
N GLY A 86 -7.81 5.00 9.25
CA GLY A 86 -8.73 3.96 8.81
C GLY A 86 -9.46 3.27 9.98
N PRO A 87 -10.37 2.33 9.67
CA PRO A 87 -11.09 1.56 10.68
C PRO A 87 -10.13 0.91 11.66
N GLY A 88 -10.49 0.93 12.95
CA GLY A 88 -9.61 0.42 14.02
C GLY A 88 -8.49 1.37 14.43
N SER A 89 -8.40 2.60 13.89
CA SER A 89 -7.47 3.60 14.44
C SER A 89 -7.87 3.96 15.87
N LYS A 90 -6.87 4.01 16.76
CA LYS A 90 -7.08 4.38 18.18
C LYS A 90 -7.65 5.81 18.31
N GLN A 91 -7.28 6.69 17.38
CA GLN A 91 -7.70 8.09 17.32
C GLN A 91 -9.16 8.27 16.89
N ARG A 92 -9.65 7.53 15.88
CA ARG A 92 -11.07 7.60 15.49
C ARG A 92 -11.98 7.16 16.61
N ARG A 93 -11.65 6.04 17.26
CA ARG A 93 -12.41 5.55 18.43
C ARG A 93 -12.53 6.63 19.51
N ALA A 94 -11.41 7.28 19.86
CA ALA A 94 -11.42 8.36 20.84
C ALA A 94 -12.19 9.61 20.38
N ARG A 95 -12.19 9.94 19.08
CA ARG A 95 -12.92 11.08 18.52
C ARG A 95 -14.42 10.84 18.47
N ASP A 96 -14.84 9.65 18.07
CA ASP A 96 -16.24 9.25 17.98
C ASP A 96 -16.86 9.17 19.38
N GLU A 97 -16.12 8.65 20.36
CA GLU A 97 -16.52 8.62 21.77
C GLU A 97 -16.70 10.04 22.35
N LYS A 98 -15.74 10.95 22.13
CA LYS A 98 -15.87 12.36 22.55
C LYS A 98 -17.02 13.11 21.87
N ARG A 99 -17.39 12.72 20.65
CA ARG A 99 -18.54 13.31 19.93
C ARG A 99 -19.86 12.82 20.52
N ALA A 100 -19.95 11.53 20.88
CA ALA A 100 -21.14 10.96 21.51
C ALA A 100 -21.40 11.57 22.89
N SER A 101 -20.36 11.85 23.68
CA SER A 101 -20.49 12.45 25.02
C SER A 101 -20.90 13.92 25.04
N LYS A 102 -20.95 14.61 23.89
CA LYS A 102 -21.29 16.05 23.81
C LYS A 102 -22.74 16.31 23.35
N ILE A 103 -23.53 15.25 23.21
CA ILE A 103 -24.95 15.28 22.80
C ILE A 103 -25.88 15.04 24.02
N GLN A 104 -25.33 15.00 25.23
CA GLN A 104 -26.07 15.15 26.48
C GLN A 104 -25.74 16.51 27.10
#